data_AF-R7V5V6-F1
#
_entry.id   AF-R7V5V6-F1
#
_cell.length_a   1.000
_cell.length_b   1.000
_cell.length_c   1.000
_cell.angle_alpha   90.00
_cell.angle_beta   90.00
_cell.angle_gamma   90.00
#
_symmetry.space_group_name_H-M   'P 1'
#
loop_
_entity.id
_entity.type
_entity.pdbx_description
1 polymer ?
#
loop_
_entity_poly.entity_id
_entity_poly.type
_entity_poly.pdbx_seq_one_letter_code
_entity_poly.pdbx_strand_id
1 'polypeptide(L)' 'MFLTNMLERGSQEVVLNDISASTGVLLVEYLYSGNIDITQLNAQDLLAASDMLLLGALKKKVEDFLLSHTDSVNCI' A
#
# COMPACT_ATOMS: atom_id res chain seq x y z
N MET A 1 -1.15 -9.88 13.53
CA MET A 1 -1.88 -8.70 14.03
C MET A 1 -3.17 -9.11 14.72
N PHE A 2 -4.18 -9.62 14.01
CA PHE A 2 -5.48 -9.94 14.62
C PHE A 2 -5.65 -11.38 15.15
N LEU A 3 -4.87 -12.33 14.62
CA LEU A 3 -5.03 -13.77 14.94
C LEU A 3 -4.00 -14.30 15.95
N THR A 4 -2.98 -13.51 16.28
CA THR A 4 -1.86 -13.90 17.16
C THR A 4 -1.95 -13.16 18.50
N ASN A 5 -1.19 -13.58 19.52
CA ASN A 5 -1.14 -12.90 20.83
C ASN A 5 -0.36 -11.58 20.78
N MET A 6 -0.78 -10.67 19.91
CA MET A 6 -0.32 -9.29 19.84
C MET A 6 -1.35 -8.38 20.54
N LEU A 7 -0.95 -7.16 20.92
CA LEU A 7 -1.85 -6.21 21.59
C LEU A 7 -3.05 -5.86 20.71
N GLU A 8 -2.84 -5.76 19.40
CA GLU A 8 -3.85 -5.41 18.41
C GLU A 8 -5.00 -6.43 18.33
N ARG A 9 -4.80 -7.67 18.79
CA ARG A 9 -5.85 -8.71 18.81
C ARG A 9 -7.05 -8.30 19.66
N GLY A 10 -6.80 -7.63 20.78
CA GLY A 10 -7.84 -7.17 21.72
C GLY A 10 -8.24 -5.71 21.54
N SER A 11 -7.60 -5.00 20.60
CA SER A 11 -7.84 -3.58 20.37
C SER A 11 -8.97 -3.38 19.37
N GLN A 12 -9.78 -2.35 19.58
CA GLN A 12 -10.76 -1.89 18.59
C GLN A 12 -10.14 -1.03 17.49
N GLU A 13 -8.92 -0.52 17.74
CA GLU A 13 -8.21 0.39 16.84
C GLU A 13 -6.80 -0.12 16.56
N VAL A 14 -6.32 0.16 15.36
CA VAL A 14 -4.96 -0.18 14.91
C VAL A 14 -4.36 1.06 14.30
N VAL A 15 -3.20 1.46 14.80
CA VAL A 15 -2.48 2.63 14.30
C VAL A 15 -1.44 2.17 13.28
N LEU A 16 -1.51 2.72 12.07
CA LEU A 16 -0.53 2.51 10.99
C LEU A 16 0.32 3.79 10.85
N ASN A 17 1.55 3.78 11.38
CA ASN A 17 2.39 4.98 11.44
C ASN A 17 3.04 5.34 10.09
N ASP A 18 3.37 4.34 9.27
CA ASP A 18 4.12 4.52 8.02
C ASP A 18 3.22 4.62 6.77
N ILE A 19 1.91 4.79 6.97
CA ILE A 19 0.93 4.89 5.89
C ILE A 19 0.17 6.20 6.05
N SER A 20 0.25 7.05 5.03
CA SER A 20 -0.52 8.30 4.99
C SER A 20 -2.03 8.01 4.95
N ALA A 21 -2.85 8.91 5.52
CA ALA A 21 -4.30 8.72 5.58
C ALA A 21 -4.92 8.54 4.19
N SER A 22 -4.45 9.28 3.18
CA SER A 22 -4.90 9.14 1.79
C SER A 22 -4.59 7.76 1.20
N THR A 23 -3.39 7.24 1.45
CA THR A 23 -2.99 5.90 1.00
C THR A 23 -3.80 4.82 1.73
N GLY A 24 -4.05 5.00 3.03
CA GLY A 24 -4.90 4.11 3.81
C GLY A 24 -6.32 3.98 3.25
N VAL A 25 -6.95 5.10 2.87
CA VAL A 25 -8.29 5.10 2.25
C VAL A 25 -8.30 4.32 0.94
N LEU A 26 -7.33 4.58 0.05
CA LEU A 26 -7.20 3.87 -1.22
C LEU A 26 -7.01 2.36 -1.03
N LEU A 27 -6.24 1.96 0.00
CA LEU A 27 -6.04 0.55 0.31
C LEU A 27 -7.30 -0.13 0.82
N VAL A 28 -8.10 0.55 1.65
CA VAL A 28 -9.39 0.01 2.08
C VAL A 28 -10.31 -0.17 0.87
N GLU A 29 -10.41 0.82 0.00
CA GLU A 29 -11.21 0.70 -1.23
C GLU A 29 -10.71 -0.46 -2.12
N TYR A 30 -9.40 -0.62 -2.26
CA TYR A 30 -8.80 -1.74 -2.99
C TYR A 30 -9.12 -3.10 -2.36
N LEU A 31 -9.02 -3.24 -1.05
CA LEU A 31 -9.28 -4.49 -0.35
C LEU A 31 -10.73 -4.97 -0.53
N TYR A 32 -11.68 -4.03 -0.65
CA TYR A 32 -13.09 -4.35 -0.83
C TYR A 32 -13.53 -4.43 -2.30
N SER A 33 -12.91 -3.68 -3.21
CA SER A 33 -13.32 -3.61 -4.62
C SER A 33 -12.42 -4.40 -5.58
N GLY A 34 -11.18 -4.67 -5.19
CA GLY A 34 -10.12 -5.21 -6.04
C GLY A 34 -9.50 -4.20 -7.03
N ASN A 35 -9.99 -2.96 -7.04
CA ASN A 35 -9.58 -1.92 -7.98
C ASN A 35 -8.85 -0.79 -7.26
N ILE A 36 -7.87 -0.18 -7.93
CA ILE A 36 -7.12 0.96 -7.43
C ILE A 36 -6.50 1.71 -8.60
N ASP A 37 -6.54 3.03 -8.54
CA ASP A 37 -5.90 3.89 -9.52
C ASP A 37 -4.46 4.23 -9.08
N ILE A 38 -3.50 3.72 -9.84
CA ILE A 38 -2.07 3.96 -9.62
C ILE A 38 -1.64 5.16 -10.49
N THR A 39 -1.00 6.12 -9.86
CA THR A 39 -0.50 7.36 -10.47
C THR A 39 0.94 7.61 -10.02
N GLN A 40 1.69 8.46 -10.72
CA GLN A 40 3.05 8.81 -10.31
C GLN A 40 3.13 9.45 -8.91
N LEU A 41 2.05 10.09 -8.46
CA LEU A 41 1.99 10.76 -7.16
C LEU A 41 1.79 9.78 -6.00
N ASN A 42 1.09 8.66 -6.22
CA ASN A 42 0.77 7.71 -5.16
C ASN A 42 1.54 6.39 -5.25
N ALA A 43 2.22 6.11 -6.37
CA ALA A 43 2.88 4.83 -6.61
C ALA A 43 3.94 4.47 -5.56
N GLN A 44 4.73 5.44 -5.07
CA GLN A 44 5.73 5.16 -4.04
C GLN A 44 5.11 4.80 -2.68
N ASP A 45 4.11 5.59 -2.25
CA ASP A 45 3.37 5.31 -1.01
C ASP A 45 2.63 3.97 -1.10
N LEU A 46 2.02 3.67 -2.25
CA LEU A 46 1.35 2.40 -2.50
C LEU A 46 2.33 1.23 -2.48
N LEU A 47 3.54 1.41 -3.01
CA LEU A 47 4.58 0.38 -2.96
C LEU A 47 4.96 0.08 -1.51
N ALA A 48 5.31 1.11 -0.73
CA ALA A 48 5.69 0.96 0.68
C ALA A 48 4.57 0.31 1.51
N ALA A 49 3.34 0.79 1.36
CA ALA A 49 2.20 0.27 2.11
C ALA A 49 1.81 -1.15 1.68
N SER A 50 1.88 -1.47 0.37
CA SER A 50 1.61 -2.82 -0.11
C SER A 50 2.64 -3.84 0.35
N ASP A 51 3.90 -3.43 0.53
CA ASP A 51 4.94 -4.28 1.09
C ASP A 51 4.73 -4.49 2.60
N MET A 52 4.50 -3.40 3.36
CA MET A 52 4.24 -3.45 4.79
C MET A 52 3.04 -4.36 5.14
N LEU A 53 1.98 -4.30 4.35
CA LEU A 53 0.75 -5.06 4.56
C LEU A 53 0.72 -6.41 3.83
N LEU A 54 1.83 -6.80 3.18
CA LEU A 54 1.99 -8.06 2.45
C LEU A 54 0.96 -8.26 1.33
N LEU A 55 0.56 -7.18 0.66
CA LEU A 55 -0.40 -7.17 -0.46
C LEU A 55 0.32 -7.48 -1.78
N GLY A 56 0.82 -8.70 -1.94
CA GLY A 56 1.70 -9.08 -3.04
C GLY A 56 1.17 -8.79 -4.46
N ALA A 57 -0.14 -8.96 -4.69
CA ALA A 57 -0.76 -8.65 -5.98
C ALA A 57 -0.76 -7.14 -6.29
N LEU A 58 -0.99 -6.30 -5.27
CA LEU A 58 -0.92 -4.85 -5.41
C LEU A 58 0.51 -4.40 -5.61
N LYS A 59 1.44 -4.91 -4.79
CA LYS A 59 2.87 -4.62 -4.90
C LYS A 59 3.38 -4.81 -6.32
N LYS A 60 3.08 -5.97 -6.92
CA LYS A 60 3.49 -6.27 -8.30
C LYS A 60 2.91 -5.28 -9.33
N LYS A 61 1.62 -4.92 -9.21
CA LYS A 61 1.00 -3.92 -10.11
C LYS A 61 1.69 -2.56 -10.02
N VAL A 62 2.07 -2.15 -8.81
CA VAL A 62 2.77 -0.88 -8.57
C VAL A 62 4.21 -0.94 -9.09
N GLU A 63 4.91 -2.05 -8.90
CA GLU A 63 6.26 -2.27 -9.46
C GLU A 63 6.23 -2.19 -11.00
N ASP A 64 5.29 -2.89 -11.65
CA ASP A 64 5.11 -2.86 -13.11
C ASP A 64 4.79 -1.44 -13.61
N PHE A 65 3.97 -0.68 -12.87
CA PHE A 65 3.67 0.72 -13.17
C PHE A 65 4.93 1.60 -13.06
N LEU A 66 5.71 1.46 -11.99
CA LEU A 66 6.93 2.24 -11.79
C LEU A 66 7.95 1.93 -12.87
N LEU A 67 8.17 0.64 -13.18
CA LEU A 67 9.09 0.21 -14.24
C LEU A 67 8.72 0.76 -15.61
N SER A 68 7.42 0.82 -15.93
CA SER A 68 6.94 1.39 -17.21
C SER A 68 7.03 2.92 -17.28
N HIS A 69 7.19 3.59 -16.15
CA HIS A 69 7.31 5.05 -16.05
C HIS A 69 8.72 5.50 -15.62
N THR A 70 9.70 4.59 -15.59
CA THR A 70 11.10 4.93 -15.34
C THR A 70 11.65 5.73 -16.52
N ASP A 71 12.13 6.93 -16.24
CA ASP A 71 12.80 7.84 -17.15
C ASP A 71 14.14 8.27 -16.53
N SER A 72 15.03 8.81 -17.35
CA SER A 72 16.30 9.43 -16.95
C SER A 72 16.19 10.43 -15.80
N VAL A 73 15.01 11.05 -15.63
CA VAL A 73 14.76 12.06 -14.59
C VAL A 73 14.25 11.50 -13.27
N ASN A 74 13.87 10.22 -13.20
CA ASN A 74 13.26 9.61 -12.00
C ASN A 74 13.91 8.29 -11.54
N CYS A 75 15.05 7.90 -12.14
CA CYS A 75 15.73 6.63 -11.88
C CYS A 75 16.81 6.69 -10.78
N ILE A 76 16.74 7.68 -9.87
CA ILE A 76 17.83 8.05 -8.94
C ILE A 76 17.54 7.59 -7.51
#